data_AF-A0A956JK10-F1
#
_entry.id   AF-A0A956JK10-F1
#
_cell.length_a   1.000
_cell.length_b   1.000
_cell.length_c   1.000
_cell.angle_alpha   90.00
_cell.angle_beta   90.00
_cell.angle_gamma   90.00
#
_symmetry.space_group_name_H-M   'P 1'
#
loop_
_entity.id
_entity.type
_entity.pdbx_description
1 polymer ?
#
loop_
_entity_poly.entity_id
_entity_poly.type
_entity_poly.pdbx_seq_one_letter_code
_entity_poly.pdbx_strand_id
1 'polypeptide(L)'
;MDQRVLDALTEEVSELAVRLAAEPERIRWTGEVIPMTKGGRVVGARAAFVRAGHGELWALVAVDHRARSCLAAQAERARFRCLRVDGGVASAGVRVGRWTETCPEVVAVARVYGERRAGRSGVRLIRHVYEGVAVLRALGASELAIRGFCVHPLVQSDEDFAATWAQGRLAGLDPRAVALAVEYRAVANAFLSSMEDHPGYADPAAIRRSPLAEVDAMLVADKIQNAKDFERFHRASHPRAVWLGRYFARWLEALGVCAEQRAALTAEISLPEPRWGVPETLAD
;
A
#
# COMPACT_ATOMS: atom_id res chain seq x y z
N MET A 1 12.36 26.56 4.39
CA MET A 1 12.12 25.59 3.29
C MET A 1 10.68 25.73 2.88
N ASP A 2 10.37 25.71 1.58
CA ASP A 2 9.01 25.86 1.07
C ASP A 2 8.14 24.67 1.53
N GLN A 3 6.98 24.95 2.12
CA GLN A 3 6.04 23.92 2.61
C GLN A 3 5.61 22.98 1.48
N ARG A 4 5.44 23.47 0.25
CA ARG A 4 5.07 22.63 -0.90
C ARG A 4 6.12 21.56 -1.21
N VAL A 5 7.39 21.89 -1.02
CA VAL A 5 8.50 20.95 -1.22
C VAL A 5 8.51 19.90 -0.11
N LEU A 6 8.24 20.31 1.14
CA LEU A 6 8.11 19.39 2.26
C LEU A 6 6.95 18.41 2.09
N ASP A 7 5.81 18.89 1.62
CA ASP A 7 4.64 18.07 1.35
C ASP A 7 4.92 17.05 0.24
N ALA A 8 5.56 17.48 -0.87
CA ALA A 8 5.97 16.61 -1.95
C ALA A 8 6.97 15.53 -1.50
N LEU A 9 7.96 15.90 -0.68
CA LEU A 9 8.91 14.93 -0.11
C LEU A 9 8.23 13.94 0.83
N THR A 10 7.32 14.41 1.68
CA THR A 10 6.56 13.55 2.58
C THR A 10 5.77 12.51 1.81
N GLU A 11 5.15 12.94 0.71
CA GLU A 11 4.36 12.07 -0.15
C GLU A 11 5.23 10.98 -0.79
N GLU A 12 6.34 11.36 -1.43
CA GLU A 12 7.24 10.41 -2.09
C GLU A 12 7.90 9.44 -1.10
N VAL A 13 8.30 9.91 0.08
CA VAL A 13 8.83 9.06 1.16
C VAL A 13 7.75 8.11 1.68
N SER A 14 6.52 8.58 1.83
CA SER A 14 5.39 7.76 2.29
C SER A 14 5.04 6.66 1.28
N GLU A 15 5.06 6.99 -0.01
CA GLU A 15 4.81 6.02 -1.09
C GLU A 15 5.89 4.95 -1.11
N LEU A 16 7.16 5.35 -1.00
CA LEU A 16 8.28 4.42 -0.86
C LEU A 16 8.10 3.55 0.39
N ALA A 17 7.78 4.14 1.54
CA ALA A 17 7.64 3.41 2.81
C ALA A 17 6.59 2.31 2.74
N VAL A 18 5.42 2.61 2.19
CA VAL A 18 4.36 1.61 2.03
C VAL A 18 4.78 0.51 1.06
N ARG A 19 5.42 0.86 -0.06
CA ARG A 19 5.90 -0.13 -1.02
C ARG A 19 6.97 -1.04 -0.41
N LEU A 20 7.88 -0.49 0.40
CA LEU A 20 8.91 -1.26 1.10
C LEU A 20 8.34 -2.16 2.21
N ALA A 21 7.25 -1.75 2.85
CA ALA A 21 6.50 -2.62 3.77
C ALA A 21 5.88 -3.82 3.03
N ALA A 22 5.57 -3.65 1.74
CA ALA A 22 5.12 -4.69 0.83
C ALA A 22 6.26 -5.50 0.17
N GLU A 23 7.49 -5.48 0.69
CA GLU A 23 8.60 -6.37 0.30
C GLU A 23 8.77 -7.54 1.32
N PRO A 24 9.21 -8.74 0.89
CA PRO A 24 9.24 -9.93 1.76
C PRO A 24 10.06 -9.71 3.03
N GLU A 25 11.06 -8.83 2.94
CA GLU A 25 11.94 -8.44 4.02
C GLU A 25 11.30 -7.54 5.09
N ARG A 26 10.05 -7.09 4.90
CA ARG A 26 9.27 -6.26 5.84
C ARG A 26 10.04 -5.03 6.33
N ILE A 27 10.36 -4.13 5.41
CA ILE A 27 11.11 -2.91 5.70
C ILE A 27 10.15 -1.82 6.18
N ARG A 28 10.45 -1.17 7.30
CA ARG A 28 9.61 -0.12 7.89
C ARG A 28 10.33 1.22 7.92
N TRP A 29 9.60 2.29 7.66
CA TRP A 29 10.13 3.65 7.78
C TRP A 29 10.18 4.08 9.25
N THR A 30 11.25 4.78 9.66
CA THR A 30 11.41 5.26 11.04
C THR A 30 10.77 6.63 11.29
N GLY A 31 10.23 7.24 10.23
CA GLY A 31 9.76 8.62 10.24
C GLY A 31 10.87 9.65 10.01
N GLU A 32 12.14 9.28 10.10
CA GLU A 32 13.24 10.23 9.91
C GLU A 32 13.41 10.61 8.43
N VAL A 33 13.52 11.91 8.18
CA VAL A 33 13.70 12.50 6.85
C VAL A 33 14.69 13.66 6.94
N ILE A 34 15.77 13.58 6.19
CA ILE A 34 16.82 14.60 6.12
C ILE A 34 16.74 15.26 4.74
N PRO A 35 16.29 16.52 4.62
CA PRO A 35 16.27 17.22 3.35
C PRO A 35 17.68 17.33 2.76
N MET A 36 17.80 17.18 1.45
CA MET A 36 19.07 17.30 0.73
C MET A 36 19.01 18.49 -0.19
N THR A 37 20.05 19.33 -0.17
CA THR A 37 20.11 20.57 -0.94
C THR A 37 21.33 20.61 -1.87
N LYS A 38 21.21 21.27 -3.02
CA LYS A 38 22.32 21.59 -3.93
C LYS A 38 22.13 23.00 -4.47
N GLY A 39 23.17 23.84 -4.38
CA GLY A 39 23.08 25.25 -4.76
C GLY A 39 21.97 26.01 -4.02
N GLY A 40 21.74 25.70 -2.74
CA GLY A 40 20.68 26.31 -1.93
C GLY A 40 19.25 25.85 -2.23
N ARG A 41 19.06 24.91 -3.17
CA ARG A 41 17.74 24.36 -3.53
C ARG A 41 17.61 22.94 -3.00
N VAL A 42 16.44 22.59 -2.48
CA VAL A 42 16.13 21.20 -2.10
C VAL A 42 16.02 20.36 -3.35
N VAL A 43 16.79 19.26 -3.40
CA VAL A 43 16.79 18.29 -4.50
C VAL A 43 16.20 16.95 -4.06
N GLY A 44 16.08 16.70 -2.77
CA GLY A 44 15.55 15.44 -2.29
C GLY A 44 15.49 15.35 -0.78
N ALA A 45 15.35 14.13 -0.31
CA ALA A 45 15.56 13.78 1.07
C ALA A 45 16.24 12.42 1.21
N ARG A 46 16.89 12.21 2.34
CA ARG A 46 17.40 10.94 2.81
C ARG A 46 16.50 10.47 3.96
N ALA A 47 15.82 9.36 3.78
CA ALA A 47 14.86 8.80 4.74
C ALA A 47 15.40 7.50 5.35
N ALA A 48 15.23 7.31 6.66
CA ALA A 48 15.73 6.13 7.38
C ALA A 48 14.67 5.05 7.52
N PHE A 49 15.07 3.80 7.31
CA PHE A 49 14.25 2.61 7.38
C PHE A 49 14.92 1.57 8.26
N VAL A 50 14.15 0.62 8.74
CA VAL A 50 14.64 -0.55 9.49
C VAL A 50 14.14 -1.81 8.83
N ARG A 51 14.99 -2.84 8.82
CA ARG A 51 14.65 -4.17 8.35
C ARG A 51 14.87 -5.15 9.50
N ALA A 52 13.92 -6.05 9.73
CA ALA A 52 14.04 -7.05 10.79
C ALA A 52 15.34 -7.85 10.65
N GLY A 53 16.13 -7.94 11.72
CA GLY A 53 17.42 -8.64 11.72
C GLY A 53 18.57 -7.90 11.03
N HIS A 54 18.37 -6.67 10.57
CA HIS A 54 19.40 -5.82 9.97
C HIS A 54 19.44 -4.45 10.66
N GLY A 55 20.54 -3.73 10.46
CA GLY A 55 20.67 -2.35 10.91
C GLY A 55 19.77 -1.38 10.12
N GLU A 56 19.94 -0.11 10.42
CA GLU A 56 19.29 1.00 9.73
C GLU A 56 19.65 1.02 8.24
N LEU A 57 18.65 1.24 7.40
CA LEU A 57 18.77 1.42 5.95
C LEU A 57 18.43 2.86 5.62
N TRP A 58 19.08 3.40 4.59
CA TRP A 58 18.76 4.75 4.11
C TRP A 58 18.24 4.69 2.69
N ALA A 59 17.24 5.49 2.37
CA ALA A 59 16.81 5.72 0.99
C ALA A 59 16.88 7.21 0.66
N LEU A 60 17.44 7.56 -0.50
CA LEU A 60 17.33 8.89 -1.06
C LEU A 60 16.03 8.97 -1.85
N VAL A 61 15.36 10.10 -1.86
CA VAL A 61 14.09 10.35 -2.55
C VAL A 61 14.20 11.71 -3.26
N ALA A 62 14.01 11.74 -4.57
CA ALA A 62 14.09 12.97 -5.35
C ALA A 62 12.78 13.78 -5.27
N VAL A 63 12.89 15.11 -5.21
CA VAL A 63 11.71 16.01 -5.30
C VAL A 63 11.07 16.04 -6.69
N ASP A 64 11.87 15.85 -7.74
CA ASP A 64 11.42 15.89 -9.12
C ASP A 64 12.38 15.13 -10.05
N HIS A 65 12.05 15.12 -11.35
CA HIS A 65 12.85 14.44 -12.38
C HIS A 65 14.25 15.03 -12.58
N ARG A 66 14.46 16.33 -12.38
CA ARG A 66 15.74 17.02 -12.59
C ARG A 66 16.70 16.70 -11.45
N ALA A 67 16.18 16.58 -10.24
CA ALA A 67 16.97 16.21 -9.07
C ALA A 67 17.45 14.74 -9.10
N ARG A 68 16.86 13.90 -9.96
CA ARG A 68 17.20 12.47 -10.05
C ARG A 68 18.66 12.22 -10.41
N SER A 69 19.21 12.97 -11.37
CA SER A 69 20.61 12.80 -11.79
C SER A 69 21.57 13.15 -10.65
N CYS A 70 21.24 14.19 -9.88
CA CYS A 70 21.99 14.61 -8.71
C CYS A 70 22.02 13.53 -7.63
N LEU A 71 20.85 12.96 -7.28
CA LEU A 71 20.77 11.89 -6.28
C LEU A 71 21.30 10.56 -6.78
N ALA A 72 21.21 10.27 -8.08
CA ALA A 72 21.79 9.06 -8.67
C ALA A 72 23.32 9.05 -8.51
N ALA A 73 23.99 10.16 -8.77
CA ALA A 73 25.43 10.29 -8.53
C ALA A 73 25.79 10.08 -7.05
N GLN A 74 24.97 10.60 -6.13
CA GLN A 74 25.16 10.38 -4.69
C GLN A 74 24.93 8.92 -4.30
N ALA A 75 23.92 8.29 -4.90
CA ALA A 75 23.60 6.89 -4.68
C ALA A 75 24.77 5.99 -5.11
N GLU A 76 25.32 6.22 -6.30
CA GLU A 76 26.48 5.48 -6.82
C GLU A 76 27.70 5.62 -5.91
N ARG A 77 28.02 6.85 -5.48
CA ARG A 77 29.18 7.12 -4.60
C ARG A 77 29.10 6.35 -3.28
N ALA A 78 27.91 6.25 -2.70
CA ALA A 78 27.71 5.56 -1.44
C ALA A 78 27.17 4.13 -1.60
N ARG A 79 27.30 3.56 -2.81
CA ARG A 79 26.95 2.17 -3.14
C ARG A 79 25.49 1.81 -2.83
N PHE A 80 24.60 2.80 -2.89
CA PHE A 80 23.16 2.62 -2.82
C PHE A 80 22.64 1.98 -4.13
N ARG A 81 21.61 1.12 -4.04
CA ARG A 81 20.86 0.62 -5.21
C ARG A 81 19.62 1.49 -5.44
N CYS A 82 19.50 2.08 -6.63
CA CYS A 82 18.34 2.89 -7.00
C CYS A 82 17.05 2.05 -7.11
N LEU A 83 15.98 2.45 -6.39
CA LEU A 83 14.61 1.94 -6.53
C LEU A 83 13.79 2.96 -7.31
N ARG A 84 13.27 2.59 -8.48
CA ARG A 84 12.39 3.51 -9.22
C ARG A 84 10.99 3.42 -8.62
N VAL A 85 10.51 4.53 -8.07
CA VAL A 85 9.09 4.70 -7.72
C VAL A 85 8.45 5.44 -8.90
N ASP A 86 7.32 4.97 -9.43
CA ASP A 86 6.69 5.66 -10.57
C ASP A 86 6.43 7.14 -10.20
N GLY A 87 6.90 8.07 -11.03
CA GLY A 87 6.90 9.51 -10.73
C GLY A 87 8.13 10.08 -9.99
N GLY A 88 8.99 9.25 -9.37
CA GLY A 88 10.20 9.66 -8.64
C GLY A 88 11.44 8.78 -8.92
N VAL A 89 12.61 9.13 -8.37
CA VAL A 89 13.69 8.14 -8.15
C VAL A 89 13.93 8.09 -6.66
N ALA A 90 13.74 6.90 -6.10
CA ALA A 90 14.30 6.59 -4.80
C ALA A 90 15.63 5.84 -4.99
N SER A 91 16.55 5.92 -4.03
CA SER A 91 17.72 5.05 -4.02
C SER A 91 18.02 4.54 -2.63
N ALA A 92 17.80 3.24 -2.43
CA ALA A 92 17.94 2.58 -1.15
C ALA A 92 19.34 1.96 -0.99
N GLY A 93 19.90 2.03 0.21
CA GLY A 93 21.29 1.65 0.51
C GLY A 93 21.53 0.17 0.55
N VAL A 94 20.48 -0.58 0.30
CA VAL A 94 20.45 -2.02 0.47
C VAL A 94 19.75 -2.61 -0.73
N ARG A 95 20.16 -3.83 -1.08
CA ARG A 95 19.45 -4.69 -2.02
C ARG A 95 18.08 -5.02 -1.41
N VAL A 96 17.13 -4.12 -1.61
CA VAL A 96 15.74 -4.36 -1.27
C VAL A 96 15.15 -5.31 -2.31
N GLY A 97 14.21 -6.15 -1.88
CA GLY A 97 13.43 -7.02 -2.75
C GLY A 97 12.89 -6.26 -3.97
N ARG A 98 12.76 -6.99 -5.07
CA ARG A 98 12.13 -6.48 -6.31
C ARG A 98 10.75 -7.07 -6.49
N TRP A 99 10.15 -7.60 -5.43
CA TRP A 99 8.93 -8.38 -5.58
C TRP A 99 7.81 -7.49 -6.12
N THR A 100 7.67 -6.27 -5.60
CA THR A 100 6.69 -5.29 -6.12
C THR A 100 6.98 -4.85 -7.58
N GLU A 101 8.21 -4.99 -8.07
CA GLU A 101 8.60 -4.64 -9.45
C GLU A 101 8.46 -5.78 -10.44
N THR A 102 8.53 -7.02 -9.95
CA THR A 102 8.71 -8.22 -10.79
C THR A 102 7.55 -9.19 -10.71
N CYS A 103 6.71 -9.09 -9.67
CA CYS A 103 5.48 -9.87 -9.57
C CYS A 103 4.51 -9.47 -10.70
N PRO A 104 4.13 -10.39 -11.61
CA PRO A 104 3.27 -10.07 -12.75
C PRO A 104 1.94 -9.44 -12.35
N GLU A 105 1.33 -9.91 -11.26
CA GLU A 105 0.05 -9.41 -10.75
C GLU A 105 0.17 -7.96 -10.25
N VAL A 106 1.25 -7.62 -9.53
CA VAL A 106 1.52 -6.24 -9.09
C VAL A 106 1.75 -5.32 -10.28
N VAL A 107 2.55 -5.76 -11.25
CA VAL A 107 2.84 -4.98 -12.47
C VAL A 107 1.56 -4.74 -13.27
N ALA A 108 0.68 -5.73 -13.38
CA ALA A 108 -0.58 -5.60 -14.09
C ALA A 108 -1.49 -4.54 -13.45
N VAL A 109 -1.68 -4.60 -12.13
CA VAL A 109 -2.52 -3.60 -11.43
C VAL A 109 -1.88 -2.21 -11.42
N ALA A 110 -0.55 -2.11 -11.26
CA ALA A 110 0.17 -0.83 -11.32
C ALA A 110 -0.02 -0.14 -12.67
N ARG A 111 -0.01 -0.88 -13.79
CA ARG A 111 -0.29 -0.32 -15.13
C ARG A 111 -1.72 0.21 -15.25
N VAL A 112 -2.68 -0.49 -14.67
CA VAL A 112 -4.10 -0.09 -14.72
C VAL A 112 -4.34 1.13 -13.84
N TYR A 113 -3.78 1.13 -12.63
CA TYR A 113 -3.92 2.24 -11.70
C TYR A 113 -3.15 3.47 -12.16
N GLY A 114 -1.93 3.32 -12.67
CA GLY A 114 -1.07 4.41 -13.09
C GLY A 114 -0.96 5.49 -12.00
N GLU A 115 -1.17 6.74 -12.40
CA GLU A 115 -1.13 7.90 -11.50
C GLU A 115 -2.49 8.23 -10.84
N ARG A 116 -3.48 7.33 -10.96
CA ARG A 116 -4.80 7.58 -10.38
C ARG A 116 -4.71 7.66 -8.85
N ARG A 117 -5.47 8.60 -8.31
CA ARG A 117 -5.55 8.90 -6.88
C ARG A 117 -6.97 8.69 -6.39
N ALA A 118 -7.11 8.24 -5.14
CA ALA A 118 -8.38 8.20 -4.45
C ALA A 118 -8.89 9.65 -4.30
N GLY A 119 -10.11 9.91 -4.75
CA GLY A 119 -10.64 11.28 -4.84
C GLY A 119 -10.70 12.04 -3.52
N ARG A 120 -10.66 11.34 -2.37
CA ARG A 120 -10.80 11.95 -1.04
C ARG A 120 -9.48 12.08 -0.28
N SER A 121 -8.65 11.02 -0.25
CA SER A 121 -7.34 11.08 0.43
C SER A 121 -6.28 11.72 -0.45
N GLY A 122 -6.50 11.80 -1.77
CA GLY A 122 -5.50 12.25 -2.75
C GLY A 122 -4.36 11.24 -2.93
N VAL A 123 -4.39 10.11 -2.25
CA VAL A 123 -3.35 9.09 -2.25
C VAL A 123 -3.47 8.20 -3.48
N ARG A 124 -2.34 7.72 -4.02
CA ARG A 124 -2.34 6.83 -5.19
C ARG A 124 -3.06 5.53 -4.90
N LEU A 125 -3.84 5.05 -5.88
CA LEU A 125 -4.62 3.81 -5.72
C LEU A 125 -3.70 2.59 -5.49
N ILE A 126 -2.50 2.56 -6.08
CA ILE A 126 -1.56 1.44 -5.92
C ILE A 126 -1.10 1.25 -4.48
N ARG A 127 -1.11 2.32 -3.68
CA ARG A 127 -0.80 2.25 -2.26
C ARG A 127 -1.72 1.28 -1.52
N HIS A 128 -3.00 1.22 -1.87
CA HIS A 128 -3.95 0.28 -1.24
C HIS A 128 -3.52 -1.17 -1.45
N VAL A 129 -2.98 -1.49 -2.63
CA VAL A 129 -2.44 -2.84 -2.93
C VAL A 129 -1.24 -3.13 -2.03
N TYR A 130 -0.29 -2.21 -1.95
CA TYR A 130 0.91 -2.39 -1.12
C TYR A 130 0.59 -2.52 0.38
N GLU A 131 -0.33 -1.70 0.90
CA GLU A 131 -0.77 -1.82 2.30
C GLU A 131 -1.43 -3.18 2.55
N GLY A 132 -2.31 -3.63 1.66
CA GLY A 132 -2.91 -4.96 1.80
C GLY A 132 -1.88 -6.09 1.72
N VAL A 133 -0.86 -6.00 0.86
CA VAL A 133 0.26 -6.96 0.82
C VAL A 133 1.03 -6.96 2.13
N ALA A 134 1.30 -5.80 2.73
CA ALA A 134 1.97 -5.70 4.03
C ALA A 134 1.13 -6.38 5.14
N VAL A 135 -0.19 -6.20 5.15
CA VAL A 135 -1.11 -6.88 6.07
C VAL A 135 -1.08 -8.40 5.85
N LEU A 136 -1.18 -8.87 4.60
CA LEU A 136 -1.13 -10.30 4.27
C LEU A 136 0.17 -10.96 4.74
N ARG A 137 1.30 -10.27 4.60
CA ARG A 137 2.57 -10.76 5.12
C ARG A 137 2.64 -10.77 6.64
N ALA A 138 2.07 -9.78 7.30
CA ALA A 138 1.95 -9.78 8.76
C ALA A 138 1.06 -10.93 9.27
N LEU A 139 0.04 -11.33 8.49
CA LEU A 139 -0.80 -12.50 8.74
C LEU A 139 -0.11 -13.84 8.44
N GLY A 140 1.05 -13.84 7.76
CA GLY A 140 1.69 -15.07 7.28
C GLY A 140 0.90 -15.74 6.14
N ALA A 141 0.14 -14.97 5.36
CA ALA A 141 -0.63 -15.50 4.24
C ALA A 141 0.27 -16.10 3.15
N SER A 142 -0.28 -17.04 2.38
CA SER A 142 0.45 -17.68 1.30
C SER A 142 0.80 -16.68 0.19
N GLU A 143 1.90 -16.94 -0.52
CA GLU A 143 2.29 -16.16 -1.70
C GLU A 143 1.16 -16.12 -2.76
N LEU A 144 0.39 -17.20 -2.86
CA LEU A 144 -0.75 -17.27 -3.76
C LEU A 144 -1.89 -16.30 -3.34
N ALA A 145 -2.20 -16.19 -2.05
CA ALA A 145 -3.16 -15.22 -1.52
C ALA A 145 -2.70 -13.77 -1.77
N ILE A 146 -1.41 -13.50 -1.57
CA ILE A 146 -0.79 -12.19 -1.85
C ILE A 146 -0.95 -11.84 -3.34
N ARG A 147 -0.62 -12.77 -4.24
CA ARG A 147 -0.78 -12.55 -5.68
C ARG A 147 -2.25 -12.37 -6.07
N GLY A 148 -3.16 -13.17 -5.51
CA GLY A 148 -4.61 -13.01 -5.69
C GLY A 148 -5.10 -11.65 -5.23
N PHE A 149 -4.60 -11.16 -4.10
CA PHE A 149 -4.86 -9.79 -3.63
C PHE A 149 -4.37 -8.75 -4.62
N CYS A 150 -3.20 -8.90 -5.22
CA CYS A 150 -2.74 -7.94 -6.23
C CYS A 150 -3.65 -7.89 -7.48
N VAL A 151 -4.34 -8.99 -7.81
CA VAL A 151 -5.29 -9.06 -8.94
C VAL A 151 -6.66 -8.51 -8.58
N HIS A 152 -7.07 -8.55 -7.31
CA HIS A 152 -8.44 -8.22 -6.88
C HIS A 152 -8.99 -6.90 -7.46
N PRO A 153 -8.21 -5.81 -7.62
CA PRO A 153 -8.75 -4.58 -8.16
C PRO A 153 -9.13 -4.63 -9.63
N LEU A 154 -8.57 -5.57 -10.38
CA LEU A 154 -8.88 -5.76 -11.80
C LEU A 154 -10.25 -6.43 -12.01
N VAL A 155 -10.79 -7.05 -10.96
CA VAL A 155 -12.01 -7.85 -11.02
C VAL A 155 -13.05 -7.41 -9.98
N GLN A 156 -12.80 -6.34 -9.22
CA GLN A 156 -13.60 -5.98 -8.04
C GLN A 156 -15.08 -5.67 -8.37
N SER A 157 -15.33 -4.82 -9.38
CA SER A 157 -16.68 -4.50 -9.85
C SER A 157 -17.06 -5.34 -11.08
N ASP A 158 -18.34 -5.34 -11.47
CA ASP A 158 -18.76 -5.96 -12.74
C ASP A 158 -18.10 -5.26 -13.93
N GLU A 159 -18.02 -3.92 -13.87
CA GLU A 159 -17.42 -3.08 -14.89
C GLU A 159 -15.92 -3.33 -15.03
N ASP A 160 -15.18 -3.36 -13.91
CA ASP A 160 -13.74 -3.64 -13.92
C ASP A 160 -13.46 -5.04 -14.45
N PHE A 161 -14.24 -6.03 -14.03
CA PHE A 161 -14.05 -7.40 -14.49
C PHE A 161 -14.30 -7.53 -16.00
N ALA A 162 -15.42 -6.99 -16.50
CA ALA A 162 -15.76 -7.01 -17.92
C ALA A 162 -14.70 -6.28 -18.77
N ALA A 163 -14.24 -5.11 -18.32
CA ALA A 163 -13.20 -4.34 -19.00
C ALA A 163 -11.86 -5.08 -19.03
N THR A 164 -11.43 -5.62 -17.88
CA THR A 164 -10.19 -6.39 -17.74
C THR A 164 -10.21 -7.63 -18.62
N TRP A 165 -11.34 -8.34 -18.67
CA TRP A 165 -11.55 -9.50 -19.53
C TRP A 165 -11.44 -9.13 -21.02
N ALA A 166 -12.21 -8.13 -21.48
CA ALA A 166 -12.23 -7.71 -22.88
C ALA A 166 -10.86 -7.25 -23.39
N GLN A 167 -10.03 -6.69 -22.50
CA GLN A 167 -8.69 -6.20 -22.82
C GLN A 167 -7.60 -7.28 -22.69
N GLY A 168 -7.95 -8.52 -22.34
CA GLY A 168 -6.99 -9.61 -22.15
C GLY A 168 -6.00 -9.37 -21.01
N ARG A 169 -6.33 -8.51 -20.04
CA ARG A 169 -5.40 -8.09 -18.97
C ARG A 169 -5.09 -9.19 -17.96
N LEU A 170 -5.91 -10.24 -17.90
CA LEU A 170 -5.66 -11.44 -17.09
C LEU A 170 -4.72 -12.43 -17.77
N ALA A 171 -4.44 -12.27 -19.07
CA ALA A 171 -3.58 -13.18 -19.80
C ALA A 171 -2.15 -13.14 -19.25
N GLY A 172 -1.59 -14.31 -18.94
CA GLY A 172 -0.23 -14.45 -18.40
C GLY A 172 -0.10 -14.27 -16.88
N LEU A 173 -1.19 -13.99 -16.17
CA LEU A 173 -1.22 -14.06 -14.70
C LEU A 173 -1.37 -15.50 -14.22
N ASP A 174 -1.02 -15.81 -12.97
CA ASP A 174 -1.26 -17.15 -12.42
C ASP A 174 -2.78 -17.40 -12.33
N PRO A 175 -3.32 -18.43 -13.02
CA PRO A 175 -4.75 -18.67 -13.06
C PRO A 175 -5.34 -18.97 -11.67
N ARG A 176 -4.54 -19.48 -10.73
CA ARG A 176 -4.99 -19.69 -9.35
C ARG A 176 -5.11 -18.38 -8.58
N ALA A 177 -4.21 -17.41 -8.82
CA ALA A 177 -4.32 -16.08 -8.23
C ALA A 177 -5.56 -15.35 -8.77
N VAL A 178 -5.84 -15.48 -10.08
CA VAL A 178 -7.06 -14.97 -10.70
C VAL A 178 -8.31 -15.62 -10.10
N ALA A 179 -8.32 -16.94 -9.91
CA ALA A 179 -9.44 -17.65 -9.28
C ALA A 179 -9.71 -17.16 -7.84
N LEU A 180 -8.66 -16.95 -7.04
CA LEU A 180 -8.80 -16.35 -5.70
C LEU A 180 -9.38 -14.94 -5.75
N ALA A 181 -8.94 -14.10 -6.69
CA ALA A 181 -9.45 -12.75 -6.87
C ALA A 181 -10.94 -12.73 -7.27
N VAL A 182 -11.38 -13.68 -8.11
CA VAL A 182 -12.79 -13.81 -8.50
C VAL A 182 -13.66 -14.34 -7.36
N GLU A 183 -13.18 -15.30 -6.56
CA GLU A 183 -13.92 -15.74 -5.37
C GLU A 183 -13.97 -14.63 -4.31
N TYR A 184 -12.86 -13.93 -4.10
CA TYR A 184 -12.82 -12.73 -3.26
C TYR A 184 -13.88 -11.72 -3.67
N ARG A 185 -13.97 -11.41 -4.97
CA ARG A 185 -14.99 -10.52 -5.53
C ARG A 185 -16.40 -11.01 -5.18
N ALA A 186 -16.69 -12.29 -5.40
CA ALA A 186 -18.00 -12.87 -5.13
C ALA A 186 -18.38 -12.77 -3.65
N VAL A 187 -17.43 -13.04 -2.75
CA VAL A 187 -17.64 -12.96 -1.29
C VAL A 187 -17.76 -11.52 -0.81
N ALA A 188 -16.86 -10.63 -1.23
CA ALA A 188 -16.90 -9.21 -0.86
C ALA A 188 -18.21 -8.53 -1.31
N ASN A 189 -18.67 -8.83 -2.52
CA ASN A 189 -19.89 -8.24 -3.07
C ASN A 189 -21.19 -8.84 -2.51
N ALA A 190 -21.12 -9.98 -1.81
CA ALA A 190 -22.27 -10.55 -1.11
C ALA A 190 -22.68 -9.74 0.12
N PHE A 191 -21.78 -8.90 0.66
CA PHE A 191 -22.07 -8.02 1.79
C PHE A 191 -21.37 -6.67 1.65
N LEU A 192 -22.10 -5.70 1.08
CA LEU A 192 -21.63 -4.32 0.87
C LEU A 192 -22.17 -3.37 1.93
N SER A 193 -21.45 -2.27 2.15
CA SER A 193 -21.86 -1.24 3.12
C SER A 193 -23.16 -0.50 2.73
N SER A 194 -23.62 -0.62 1.49
CA SER A 194 -24.90 -0.10 1.02
C SER A 194 -26.09 -1.01 1.33
N MET A 195 -25.88 -2.27 1.73
CA MET A 195 -26.94 -3.25 1.92
C MET A 195 -27.52 -3.19 3.33
N GLU A 196 -28.31 -2.16 3.64
CA GLU A 196 -28.71 -1.89 5.03
C GLU A 196 -29.50 -3.01 5.73
N ASP A 197 -30.25 -3.79 4.94
CA ASP A 197 -31.08 -4.90 5.42
C ASP A 197 -30.35 -6.25 5.40
N HIS A 198 -29.06 -6.29 5.09
CA HIS A 198 -28.31 -7.56 5.03
C HIS A 198 -28.21 -8.19 6.44
N PRO A 199 -28.49 -9.50 6.60
CA PRO A 199 -28.53 -10.16 7.91
C PRO A 199 -27.20 -10.09 8.67
N GLY A 200 -26.08 -9.96 7.95
CA GLY A 200 -24.73 -9.74 8.49
C GLY A 200 -24.60 -8.55 9.47
N TYR A 201 -25.50 -7.55 9.40
CA TYR A 201 -25.51 -6.46 10.37
C TYR A 201 -26.03 -6.89 11.74
N ALA A 202 -26.99 -7.81 11.77
CA ALA A 202 -27.54 -8.40 13.00
C ALA A 202 -26.63 -9.52 13.52
N ASP A 203 -26.19 -10.41 12.63
CA ASP A 203 -25.38 -11.58 12.95
C ASP A 203 -24.17 -11.69 11.99
N PRO A 204 -22.93 -11.47 12.47
CA PRO A 204 -21.73 -11.66 11.66
C PRO A 204 -21.59 -13.06 11.05
N ALA A 205 -22.13 -14.10 11.68
CA ALA A 205 -22.09 -15.47 11.14
C ALA A 205 -22.95 -15.64 9.87
N ALA A 206 -23.88 -14.72 9.62
CA ALA A 206 -24.66 -14.66 8.38
C ALA A 206 -23.89 -14.02 7.21
N ILE A 207 -22.69 -13.47 7.44
CA ILE A 207 -21.83 -13.00 6.36
C ILE A 207 -21.22 -14.22 5.68
N ARG A 208 -21.51 -14.41 4.39
CA ARG A 208 -20.91 -15.47 3.58
C ARG A 208 -19.39 -15.35 3.64
N ARG A 209 -18.71 -16.47 3.93
CA ARG A 209 -17.25 -16.63 3.81
C ARG A 209 -16.90 -17.51 2.63
N SER A 210 -15.63 -17.46 2.22
CA SER A 210 -15.10 -18.41 1.25
C SER A 210 -14.75 -19.73 1.94
N PRO A 211 -14.83 -20.88 1.25
CA PRO A 211 -14.20 -22.11 1.73
C PRO A 211 -12.66 -22.06 1.63
N LEU A 212 -12.09 -21.05 0.96
CA LEU A 212 -10.66 -20.88 0.77
C LEU A 212 -10.11 -19.90 1.82
N ALA A 213 -9.24 -20.39 2.70
CA ALA A 213 -8.64 -19.57 3.75
C ALA A 213 -7.84 -18.38 3.17
N GLU A 214 -7.29 -18.52 1.97
CA GLU A 214 -6.61 -17.45 1.24
C GLU A 214 -7.53 -16.25 0.97
N VAL A 215 -8.79 -16.50 0.62
CA VAL A 215 -9.76 -15.43 0.33
C VAL A 215 -10.14 -14.69 1.61
N ASP A 216 -10.28 -15.41 2.73
CA ASP A 216 -10.52 -14.77 4.03
C ASP A 216 -9.34 -13.89 4.44
N ALA A 217 -8.09 -14.34 4.24
CA ALA A 217 -6.92 -13.51 4.47
C ALA A 217 -6.92 -12.24 3.60
N MET A 218 -7.29 -12.37 2.31
CA MET A 218 -7.45 -11.24 1.40
C MET A 218 -8.52 -10.25 1.89
N LEU A 219 -9.66 -10.74 2.39
CA LEU A 219 -10.73 -9.92 2.98
C LEU A 219 -10.27 -9.22 4.26
N VAL A 220 -9.51 -9.88 5.12
CA VAL A 220 -8.92 -9.21 6.30
C VAL A 220 -8.03 -8.06 5.86
N ALA A 221 -7.14 -8.28 4.89
CA ALA A 221 -6.24 -7.24 4.39
C ALA A 221 -6.99 -6.03 3.82
N ASP A 222 -7.99 -6.27 2.97
CA ASP A 222 -8.85 -5.21 2.42
C ASP A 222 -9.60 -4.45 3.52
N LYS A 223 -10.20 -5.16 4.48
CA LYS A 223 -11.02 -4.53 5.52
C LYS A 223 -10.18 -3.76 6.54
N ILE A 224 -8.99 -4.22 6.89
CA ILE A 224 -8.03 -3.47 7.71
C ILE A 224 -7.60 -2.18 7.01
N GLN A 225 -7.22 -2.29 5.73
CA GLN A 225 -6.79 -1.15 4.92
C GLN A 225 -7.92 -0.10 4.78
N ASN A 226 -9.11 -0.53 4.38
CA ASN A 226 -10.27 0.34 4.20
C ASN A 226 -10.76 0.96 5.51
N ALA A 227 -10.73 0.20 6.62
CA ALA A 227 -11.12 0.73 7.93
C ALA A 227 -10.15 1.82 8.40
N LYS A 228 -8.84 1.63 8.20
CA LYS A 228 -7.81 2.64 8.52
C LYS A 228 -8.04 3.92 7.75
N ASP A 229 -8.24 3.83 6.44
CA ASP A 229 -8.46 5.01 5.60
C ASP A 229 -9.78 5.71 5.94
N PHE A 230 -10.84 4.94 6.21
CA PHE A 230 -12.09 5.49 6.70
C PHE A 230 -11.89 6.25 8.02
N GLU A 231 -11.19 5.66 9.00
CA GLU A 231 -10.94 6.28 10.29
C GLU A 231 -10.11 7.56 10.17
N ARG A 232 -9.07 7.54 9.32
CA ARG A 232 -8.15 8.66 9.14
C ARG A 232 -8.77 9.82 8.34
N PHE A 233 -9.50 9.52 7.27
CA PHE A 233 -9.88 10.54 6.28
C PHE A 233 -11.38 10.80 6.18
N HIS A 234 -12.24 9.92 6.69
CA HIS A 234 -13.68 9.97 6.42
C HIS A 234 -14.57 9.98 7.66
N ARG A 235 -14.13 9.42 8.78
CA ARG A 235 -14.99 9.22 9.95
C ARG A 235 -15.62 10.52 10.46
N ALA A 236 -14.90 11.62 10.43
CA ALA A 236 -15.38 12.91 10.91
C ALA A 236 -16.38 13.60 9.96
N SER A 237 -16.33 13.30 8.66
CA SER A 237 -17.09 14.02 7.63
C SER A 237 -18.13 13.18 6.90
N HIS A 238 -18.09 11.86 7.03
CA HIS A 238 -18.97 10.97 6.25
C HIS A 238 -20.38 10.92 6.84
N PRO A 239 -21.44 11.16 6.06
CA PRO A 239 -22.83 11.16 6.56
C PRO A 239 -23.26 9.80 7.12
N ARG A 240 -22.67 8.72 6.61
CA ARG A 240 -22.88 7.33 7.06
C ARG A 240 -21.74 6.81 7.95
N ALA A 241 -21.05 7.67 8.70
CA ALA A 241 -19.86 7.26 9.48
C ALA A 241 -20.14 6.15 10.50
N VAL A 242 -21.22 6.27 11.27
CA VAL A 242 -21.66 5.24 12.24
C VAL A 242 -21.90 3.91 11.53
N TRP A 243 -22.56 3.97 10.37
CA TRP A 243 -22.90 2.81 9.57
C TRP A 243 -21.66 2.11 9.00
N LEU A 244 -20.72 2.87 8.43
CA LEU A 244 -19.45 2.33 7.92
C LEU A 244 -18.60 1.73 9.04
N GLY A 245 -18.57 2.36 10.23
CA GLY A 245 -17.92 1.79 11.41
C GLY A 245 -18.49 0.42 11.77
N ARG A 246 -19.83 0.30 11.81
CA ARG A 246 -20.51 -1.00 12.04
C ARG A 246 -20.19 -2.01 10.95
N TYR A 247 -20.19 -1.61 9.68
CA TYR A 247 -19.86 -2.47 8.54
C TYR A 247 -18.46 -3.10 8.68
N PHE A 248 -17.43 -2.30 8.96
CA PHE A 248 -16.07 -2.83 9.15
C PHE A 248 -15.97 -3.73 10.37
N ALA A 249 -16.63 -3.37 11.48
CA ALA A 249 -16.65 -4.22 12.67
C ALA A 249 -17.27 -5.59 12.40
N ARG A 250 -18.40 -5.64 11.67
CA ARG A 250 -19.08 -6.90 11.33
C ARG A 250 -18.25 -7.80 10.41
N TRP A 251 -17.60 -7.22 9.40
CA TRP A 251 -16.68 -7.97 8.55
C TRP A 251 -15.51 -8.57 9.35
N LEU A 252 -14.85 -7.77 10.19
CA LEU A 252 -13.70 -8.24 10.96
C LEU A 252 -14.11 -9.30 11.99
N GLU A 253 -15.28 -9.17 12.62
CA GLU A 253 -15.85 -10.17 13.52
C GLU A 253 -16.15 -11.49 12.79
N ALA A 254 -16.78 -11.43 11.61
CA ALA A 254 -17.06 -12.61 10.80
C ALA A 254 -15.78 -13.32 10.32
N LEU A 255 -14.72 -12.56 10.06
CA LEU A 255 -13.40 -13.08 9.68
C LEU A 255 -12.57 -13.57 10.89
N GLY A 256 -13.08 -13.41 12.12
CA GLY A 256 -12.41 -13.87 13.34
C GLY A 256 -11.25 -12.99 13.79
N VAL A 257 -11.24 -11.70 13.41
CA VAL A 257 -10.19 -10.75 13.78
C VAL A 257 -10.59 -10.02 15.07
N CYS A 258 -9.88 -10.28 16.17
CA CYS A 258 -10.11 -9.59 17.43
C CYS A 258 -9.60 -8.14 17.41
N ALA A 259 -9.95 -7.36 18.43
CA ALA A 259 -9.51 -5.97 18.55
C ALA A 259 -7.98 -5.82 18.62
N GLU A 260 -7.27 -6.73 19.33
CA GLU A 260 -5.81 -6.68 19.42
C GLU A 260 -5.16 -6.97 18.06
N GLN A 261 -5.63 -8.01 17.36
CA GLN A 261 -5.17 -8.34 16.01
C GLN A 261 -5.42 -7.18 15.04
N ARG A 262 -6.62 -6.59 15.08
CA ARG A 262 -6.94 -5.41 14.27
C ARG A 262 -5.95 -4.28 14.53
N ALA A 263 -5.70 -3.94 15.80
CA ALA A 263 -4.78 -2.87 16.17
C ALA A 263 -3.35 -3.17 15.67
N ALA A 264 -2.87 -4.41 15.84
CA ALA A 264 -1.57 -4.84 15.36
C ALA A 264 -1.45 -4.71 13.84
N LEU A 265 -2.42 -5.21 13.08
CA LEU A 265 -2.41 -5.15 11.61
C LEU A 265 -2.55 -3.72 11.09
N THR A 266 -3.37 -2.87 11.71
CA THR A 266 -3.45 -1.45 11.36
C THR A 266 -2.11 -0.75 11.61
N ALA A 267 -1.40 -1.09 12.68
CA ALA A 267 -0.08 -0.53 12.97
C ALA A 267 0.98 -0.91 11.92
N GLU A 268 0.88 -2.10 11.32
CA GLU A 268 1.79 -2.53 10.23
C GLU A 268 1.74 -1.61 9.00
N ILE A 269 0.59 -0.99 8.74
CA ILE A 269 0.35 -0.13 7.58
C ILE A 269 0.13 1.34 7.94
N SER A 270 0.39 1.70 9.20
CA SER A 270 0.38 3.06 9.67
C SER A 270 1.79 3.62 9.55
N LEU A 271 1.94 4.71 8.80
CA LEU A 271 3.22 5.40 8.72
C LEU A 271 3.40 6.31 9.93
N PRO A 272 4.60 6.40 10.51
CA PRO A 272 4.91 7.42 11.50
C PRO A 272 4.84 8.82 10.89
N GLU A 273 4.66 9.83 11.74
CA GLU A 273 4.78 11.22 11.32
C GLU A 273 6.24 11.54 10.92
N PRO A 274 6.46 12.34 9.85
CA PRO A 274 7.80 12.72 9.43
C PRO A 274 8.52 13.55 10.52
N ARG A 275 9.74 13.16 10.86
CA ARG A 275 10.66 13.87 11.74
C ARG A 275 11.78 14.46 10.88
N TRP A 276 11.71 15.77 10.66
CA TRP A 276 12.64 16.49 9.80
C TRP A 276 13.98 16.75 10.50
N GLY A 277 15.04 16.22 9.92
CA GLY A 277 16.42 16.49 10.33
C GLY A 277 16.98 17.79 9.76
N VAL A 278 18.20 18.13 10.16
CA VAL A 278 18.95 19.28 9.62
C VAL A 278 19.28 19.03 8.15
N PRO A 279 19.01 19.97 7.22
CA PRO A 279 19.30 19.77 5.81
C PRO A 279 20.79 19.49 5.52
N GLU A 280 21.05 18.53 4.62
CA GLU A 280 22.38 18.18 4.13
C GLU A 280 22.66 18.89 2.80
N THR A 281 23.82 19.54 2.69
CA THR A 281 24.26 20.16 1.43
C THR A 281 25.12 19.18 0.64
N LEU A 282 24.68 18.85 -0.57
CA LEU A 282 25.44 18.04 -1.52
C LEU A 282 26.60 18.85 -2.10
N ALA A 283 27.74 18.19 -2.24
CA ALA A 283 28.87 18.75 -2.99
C ALA A 283 28.51 18.97 -4.47
N ASP A 284 29.16 19.96 -5.07
CA ASP A 284 29.00 20.27 -6.49
C ASP A 284 29.51 19.15 -7.41
#